data_AF-A0A7L7L5N4-F1
#
_entry.id   AF-A0A7L7L5N4-F1
#
_cell.length_a   1.000
_cell.length_b   1.000
_cell.length_c   1.000
_cell.angle_alpha   90.00
_cell.angle_beta   90.00
_cell.angle_gamma   90.00
#
_symmetry.space_group_name_H-M   'P 1'
#
loop_
_entity.id
_entity.type
_entity.pdbx_description
1 polymer ?
#
loop_
_entity_poly.entity_id
_entity_poly.type
_entity_poly.pdbx_seq_one_letter_code
_entity_poly.pdbx_strand_id
1 'polypeptide(L)'
;MKASDNSRYRKSILKTTVFSDSIIFITNGSTIDDGNHIMIQSALFIDSCLKGGIPIKGCISQGKFTADFDNSLFFGQPLIDAYLLQEEMDVYSVVLHHSFELMMKHKKILGREFHESIRWLNYKNSFKGGASYHYHLNWVAYLVDLMKKDINDVKTEASYFYNSISGSKRKYVDNTMDFIEKAYKAVENYS
;
A
#
# COMPACT_ATOMS: atom_id res chain seq x y z
N MET A 1 38.91 -7.50 20.56
CA MET A 1 37.80 -7.69 21.51
C MET A 1 36.54 -7.89 20.69
N LYS A 2 35.93 -9.09 20.74
CA LYS A 2 34.72 -9.42 19.96
C LYS A 2 33.55 -8.59 20.49
N ALA A 3 33.03 -7.68 19.67
CA ALA A 3 31.76 -7.03 19.95
C ALA A 3 30.66 -8.09 19.80
N SER A 4 30.01 -8.37 20.91
CA SER A 4 28.91 -9.31 21.06
C SER A 4 27.75 -8.98 20.12
N ASP A 5 27.25 -10.04 19.49
CA ASP A 5 26.02 -10.16 18.73
C ASP A 5 24.84 -9.40 19.37
N ASN A 6 24.50 -8.24 18.81
CA ASN A 6 23.38 -7.39 19.21
C ASN A 6 22.30 -7.31 18.11
N SER A 7 22.19 -8.36 17.29
CA SER A 7 21.38 -8.40 16.06
C SER A 7 19.86 -8.52 16.29
N ARG A 8 19.38 -8.49 17.54
CA ARG A 8 18.00 -8.94 17.85
C ARG A 8 16.89 -7.89 17.94
N TYR A 9 17.14 -6.58 17.94
CA TYR A 9 16.06 -5.58 17.84
C TYR A 9 16.53 -4.31 17.12
N ARG A 10 16.48 -4.32 15.78
CA ARG A 10 16.57 -3.08 15.01
C ARG A 10 15.18 -2.46 14.93
N LYS A 11 15.01 -1.25 15.50
CA LYS A 11 13.75 -0.50 15.38
C LYS A 11 13.46 -0.19 13.89
N SER A 12 12.26 -0.55 13.44
CA SER A 12 11.76 -0.13 12.13
C SER A 12 11.62 1.39 12.11
N ILE A 13 12.27 2.04 11.15
CA ILE A 13 12.19 3.48 10.93
C ILE A 13 11.63 3.68 9.54
N LEU A 14 10.49 4.39 9.47
CA LEU A 14 9.90 4.87 8.23
C LEU A 14 10.26 6.34 8.05
N LYS A 15 10.78 6.69 6.87
CA LYS A 15 11.03 8.06 6.45
C LYS A 15 10.22 8.35 5.19
N THR A 16 9.87 9.62 5.02
CA THR A 16 9.12 10.11 3.86
C THR A 16 9.95 11.15 3.13
N THR A 17 9.86 11.17 1.81
CA THR A 17 10.36 12.26 0.97
C THR A 17 9.37 12.53 -0.17
N VAL A 18 9.47 13.72 -0.77
CA VAL A 18 8.64 14.14 -1.90
C VAL A 18 9.56 14.47 -3.07
N PHE A 19 9.26 13.93 -4.25
CA PHE A 19 10.04 14.18 -5.46
C PHE A 19 9.13 14.26 -6.68
N SER A 20 9.20 15.37 -7.42
CA SER A 20 8.54 15.58 -8.72
C SER A 20 7.01 15.37 -8.81
N ASP A 21 6.30 15.26 -7.67
CA ASP A 21 4.86 14.92 -7.47
C ASP A 21 4.62 13.60 -6.73
N SER A 22 5.66 12.79 -6.57
CA SER A 22 5.60 11.50 -5.92
C SER A 22 5.96 11.61 -4.44
N ILE A 23 5.23 10.87 -3.61
CA ILE A 23 5.53 10.72 -2.18
C ILE A 23 6.11 9.32 -1.99
N ILE A 24 7.28 9.25 -1.37
CA ILE A 24 8.03 8.01 -1.22
C ILE A 24 8.14 7.68 0.26
N PHE A 25 7.65 6.51 0.66
CA PHE A 25 7.86 5.94 1.99
C PHE A 25 8.99 4.92 1.94
N ILE A 26 9.96 5.07 2.85
CA ILE A 26 11.19 4.27 2.87
C ILE A 26 11.37 3.70 4.27
N THR A 27 11.47 2.38 4.36
CA THR A 27 11.86 1.70 5.61
C THR A 27 13.36 1.46 5.63
N ASN A 28 13.96 1.49 6.83
CA ASN A 28 15.39 1.26 6.99
C ASN A 28 15.79 -0.23 6.87
N GLY A 29 14.84 -1.15 6.85
CA GLY A 29 15.04 -2.59 6.72
C GLY A 29 13.98 -3.30 5.87
N SER A 30 14.02 -4.63 5.92
CA SER A 30 13.14 -5.55 5.18
C SER A 30 12.49 -6.58 6.11
N THR A 31 12.32 -6.27 7.39
CA THR A 31 11.66 -7.15 8.37
C THR A 31 10.13 -7.17 8.18
N ILE A 32 9.43 -8.09 8.85
CA ILE A 32 7.95 -8.06 8.88
C ILE A 32 7.47 -6.74 9.50
N ASP A 33 8.15 -6.25 10.52
CA ASP A 33 7.79 -4.99 11.18
C ASP A 33 7.95 -3.80 10.24
N ASP A 34 9.00 -3.79 9.40
CA ASP A 34 9.16 -2.79 8.33
C ASP A 34 7.99 -2.86 7.34
N GLY A 35 7.64 -4.07 6.89
CA GLY A 35 6.49 -4.30 6.01
C GLY A 35 5.17 -3.81 6.64
N ASN A 36 4.92 -4.12 7.91
CA ASN A 36 3.73 -3.68 8.63
C ASN A 36 3.70 -2.15 8.75
N HIS A 37 4.84 -1.55 9.07
CA HIS A 37 4.94 -0.12 9.26
C HIS A 37 4.61 0.62 7.96
N ILE A 38 5.18 0.21 6.82
CA ILE A 38 4.89 0.85 5.53
C ILE A 38 3.44 0.62 5.07
N MET A 39 2.84 -0.54 5.34
CA MET A 39 1.43 -0.82 5.02
C MET A 39 0.47 0.04 5.85
N ILE A 40 0.68 0.13 7.17
CA ILE A 40 -0.15 0.97 8.06
C ILE A 40 -0.03 2.44 7.65
N GLN A 41 1.18 2.94 7.42
CA GLN A 41 1.38 4.33 6.99
C GLN A 41 0.75 4.59 5.62
N SER A 42 0.84 3.64 4.69
CA SER A 42 0.16 3.73 3.39
C SER A 42 -1.36 3.81 3.53
N ALA A 43 -1.97 3.00 4.41
CA ALA A 43 -3.42 3.05 4.65
C ALA A 43 -3.87 4.37 5.27
N LEU A 44 -3.13 4.88 6.27
CA LEU A 44 -3.39 6.19 6.89
C LEU A 44 -3.23 7.34 5.89
N PHE A 45 -2.25 7.23 4.99
CA PHE A 45 -2.03 8.21 3.94
C PHE A 45 -3.18 8.22 2.94
N ILE A 46 -3.67 7.04 2.51
CA ILE A 46 -4.88 6.92 1.68
C ILE A 46 -6.10 7.54 2.36
N ASP A 47 -6.33 7.28 3.64
CA ASP A 47 -7.44 7.90 4.39
C ASP A 47 -7.36 9.43 4.40
N SER A 48 -6.16 9.98 4.60
CA SER A 48 -5.93 11.42 4.55
C SER A 48 -6.22 12.00 3.17
N CYS A 49 -5.82 11.30 2.11
CA CYS A 49 -6.09 11.69 0.73
C CYS A 49 -7.57 11.58 0.35
N LEU A 50 -8.28 10.54 0.80
CA LEU A 50 -9.72 10.37 0.62
C LEU A 50 -10.50 11.55 1.22
N LYS A 51 -10.22 11.88 2.49
CA LYS A 51 -10.79 13.05 3.17
C LYS A 51 -10.51 14.37 2.45
N GLY A 52 -9.33 14.47 1.84
CA GLY A 52 -8.92 15.64 1.05
C GLY A 52 -9.46 15.66 -0.39
N GLY A 53 -10.17 14.63 -0.85
CA GLY A 53 -10.59 14.53 -2.25
C GLY A 53 -9.42 14.38 -3.23
N ILE A 54 -8.28 13.87 -2.77
CA ILE A 54 -7.06 13.68 -3.56
C ILE A 54 -6.97 12.21 -4.01
N PRO A 55 -7.21 11.92 -5.30
CA PRO A 55 -7.08 10.55 -5.80
C PRO A 55 -5.60 10.15 -5.87
N ILE A 56 -5.21 9.10 -5.14
CA ILE A 56 -3.84 8.57 -5.14
C ILE A 56 -3.83 7.08 -5.48
N LYS A 57 -2.73 6.65 -6.08
CA LYS A 57 -2.37 5.24 -6.27
C LYS A 57 -0.89 5.07 -6.00
N GLY A 58 -0.47 3.86 -5.64
CA GLY A 58 0.92 3.60 -5.32
C GLY A 58 1.29 2.14 -5.44
N CYS A 59 2.56 1.84 -5.16
CA CYS A 59 3.09 0.50 -5.15
C CYS A 59 4.07 0.33 -3.99
N ILE A 60 4.02 -0.80 -3.29
CA ILE A 60 5.02 -1.19 -2.30
C ILE A 60 5.93 -2.24 -2.92
N SER A 61 7.23 -1.95 -2.97
CA SER A 61 8.27 -2.82 -3.50
C SER A 61 9.39 -3.03 -2.49
N GLN A 62 10.19 -4.06 -2.70
CA GLN A 62 11.28 -4.44 -1.82
C GLN A 62 12.56 -4.68 -2.62
N GLY A 63 13.70 -4.22 -2.10
CA GLY A 63 15.01 -4.53 -2.67
C GLY A 63 16.09 -3.60 -2.14
N LYS A 64 17.24 -3.58 -2.82
CA LYS A 64 18.35 -2.68 -2.49
C LYS A 64 17.99 -1.26 -2.92
N PHE A 65 17.99 -0.35 -1.95
CA PHE A 65 17.63 1.04 -2.14
C PHE A 65 18.62 1.95 -1.41
N THR A 66 19.03 3.02 -2.07
CA THR A 66 19.88 4.06 -1.51
C THR A 66 19.02 5.29 -1.21
N ALA A 67 19.09 5.76 0.03
CA ALA A 67 18.39 6.95 0.48
C ALA A 67 19.37 7.87 1.23
N ASP A 68 19.80 8.93 0.55
CA ASP A 68 20.57 10.01 1.13
C ASP A 68 19.68 11.25 1.21
N PHE A 69 19.20 11.54 2.41
CA PHE A 69 18.28 12.65 2.66
C PHE A 69 18.98 14.00 2.65
N ASP A 70 20.27 14.05 3.00
CA ASP A 70 21.03 15.30 3.08
C ASP A 70 21.32 15.82 1.67
N ASN A 71 21.61 14.91 0.74
CA ASN A 71 21.85 15.23 -0.67
C ASN A 71 20.61 15.06 -1.56
N SER A 72 19.45 14.74 -1.00
CA SER A 72 18.20 14.45 -1.73
C SER A 72 18.38 13.41 -2.86
N LEU A 73 19.19 12.38 -2.60
CA LEU A 73 19.55 11.36 -3.57
C LEU A 73 18.89 10.03 -3.22
N PHE A 74 17.93 9.62 -4.06
CA PHE A 74 17.08 8.45 -3.85
C PHE A 74 17.08 7.57 -5.11
N PHE A 75 17.61 6.35 -5.02
CA PHE A 75 17.68 5.46 -6.18
C PHE A 75 17.77 3.98 -5.79
N GLY A 76 17.30 3.13 -6.68
CA GLY A 76 17.34 1.68 -6.56
C GLY A 76 16.23 1.03 -7.37
N GLN A 77 16.39 -0.25 -7.69
CA GLN A 77 15.39 -1.02 -8.45
C GLN A 77 13.98 -0.94 -7.85
N PRO A 78 13.77 -0.99 -6.51
CA PRO A 78 12.43 -0.92 -5.94
C PRO A 78 11.67 0.36 -6.30
N LEU A 79 12.35 1.50 -6.41
CA LEU A 79 11.70 2.76 -6.79
C LEU A 79 11.23 2.72 -8.25
N ILE A 80 12.05 2.14 -9.13
CA ILE A 80 11.71 1.96 -10.55
C ILE A 80 10.51 1.00 -10.68
N ASP A 81 10.57 -0.14 -10.01
CA ASP A 81 9.49 -1.14 -10.03
C ASP A 81 8.17 -0.56 -9.51
N ALA A 82 8.24 0.21 -8.41
CA ALA A 82 7.07 0.87 -7.84
C ALA A 82 6.46 1.89 -8.79
N TYR A 83 7.30 2.72 -9.42
CA TYR A 83 6.87 3.72 -10.38
C TYR A 83 6.22 3.10 -11.63
N LEU A 84 6.83 2.06 -12.19
CA LEU A 84 6.30 1.39 -13.39
C LEU A 84 4.98 0.67 -13.09
N LEU A 85 4.91 -0.09 -12.00
CA LEU A 85 3.71 -0.87 -11.70
C LEU A 85 2.52 0.01 -11.31
N GLN A 86 2.75 1.09 -10.54
CA GLN A 86 1.66 2.01 -10.21
C GLN A 86 1.10 2.68 -11.49
N GLU A 87 1.96 2.99 -12.47
CA GLU A 87 1.56 3.65 -13.71
C GLU A 87 0.55 2.84 -14.52
N GLU A 88 0.60 1.51 -14.42
CA GLU A 88 -0.27 0.61 -15.15
C GLU A 88 -1.67 0.47 -14.53
N MET A 89 -1.83 0.85 -13.26
CA MET A 89 -3.08 0.69 -12.52
C MET A 89 -4.16 1.70 -12.96
N ASP A 90 -5.40 1.22 -12.99
CA ASP A 90 -6.61 2.02 -13.12
C ASP A 90 -7.54 1.93 -11.90
N VAL A 91 -6.96 1.86 -10.71
CA VAL A 91 -7.67 1.87 -9.41
C VAL A 91 -6.90 2.72 -8.40
N TYR A 92 -7.60 3.46 -7.54
CA TYR A 92 -6.99 4.22 -6.45
C TYR A 92 -6.75 3.30 -5.26
N SER A 93 -5.62 2.61 -5.33
CA SER A 93 -5.18 1.65 -4.33
C SER A 93 -3.65 1.55 -4.35
N VAL A 94 -3.10 0.77 -3.43
CA VAL A 94 -1.66 0.50 -3.35
C VAL A 94 -1.44 -0.96 -3.70
N VAL A 95 -0.80 -1.22 -4.84
CA VAL A 95 -0.47 -2.59 -5.28
C VAL A 95 0.83 -3.08 -4.60
N LEU A 96 0.95 -4.38 -4.38
CA LEU A 96 2.16 -5.00 -3.86
C LEU A 96 2.97 -5.54 -5.04
N HIS A 97 4.23 -5.13 -5.15
CA HIS A 97 5.16 -5.73 -6.09
C HIS A 97 5.52 -7.15 -5.63
N HIS A 98 5.77 -8.07 -6.58
CA HIS A 98 6.08 -9.46 -6.26
C HIS A 98 7.27 -9.60 -5.29
N SER A 99 8.25 -8.68 -5.35
CA SER A 99 9.37 -8.62 -4.40
C SER A 99 8.92 -8.46 -2.93
N PHE A 100 7.93 -7.59 -2.69
CA PHE A 100 7.37 -7.35 -1.37
C PHE A 100 6.50 -8.53 -0.93
N GLU A 101 5.71 -9.09 -1.85
CA GLU A 101 4.94 -10.31 -1.57
C GLU A 101 5.84 -11.47 -1.11
N LEU A 102 6.96 -11.70 -1.82
CA LEU A 102 7.92 -12.73 -1.45
C LEU A 102 8.52 -12.45 -0.06
N MET A 103 8.93 -11.21 0.20
CA MET A 103 9.44 -10.81 1.51
C MET A 103 8.44 -11.13 2.64
N MET A 104 7.16 -10.89 2.42
CA MET A 104 6.11 -11.14 3.41
C MET A 104 5.72 -12.61 3.53
N LYS A 105 5.69 -13.37 2.42
CA LYS A 105 5.38 -14.82 2.40
C LYS A 105 6.47 -15.67 3.04
N HIS A 106 7.75 -15.32 2.84
CA HIS A 106 8.88 -16.10 3.35
C HIS A 106 9.10 -15.97 4.87
N LYS A 107 8.46 -15.01 5.53
CA LYS A 107 8.61 -14.78 6.96
C LYS A 107 7.33 -15.21 7.66
N LYS A 108 7.27 -16.48 8.11
CA LYS A 108 6.15 -17.01 8.93
C LYS A 108 5.82 -16.01 10.05
N ILE A 109 4.62 -15.43 10.00
CA ILE A 109 4.17 -14.44 10.97
C ILE A 109 3.76 -15.16 12.26
N LEU A 110 4.67 -15.23 13.24
CA LEU A 110 4.46 -15.25 14.70
C LEU A 110 3.20 -15.92 15.29
N GLY A 111 2.72 -17.04 14.74
CA GLY A 111 1.70 -17.89 15.39
C GLY A 111 0.35 -17.22 15.69
N ARG A 112 0.05 -16.07 15.08
CA ARG A 112 -1.29 -15.45 15.08
C ARG A 112 -1.73 -15.31 13.62
N GLU A 113 -2.83 -15.97 13.27
CA GLU A 113 -3.45 -15.88 11.96
C GLU A 113 -4.09 -14.49 11.76
N PHE A 114 -3.28 -13.48 11.45
CA PHE A 114 -3.81 -12.33 10.72
C PHE A 114 -3.87 -12.75 9.26
N HIS A 115 -5.04 -13.22 8.83
CA HIS A 115 -5.24 -13.82 7.51
C HIS A 115 -4.81 -12.89 6.38
N GLU A 116 -4.25 -13.49 5.33
CA GLU A 116 -3.76 -12.81 4.13
C GLU A 116 -4.77 -11.79 3.58
N SER A 117 -6.06 -12.12 3.64
CA SER A 117 -7.22 -11.30 3.22
C SER A 117 -7.39 -9.96 3.95
N ILE A 118 -6.93 -9.85 5.21
CA ILE A 118 -7.07 -8.64 6.03
C ILE A 118 -5.98 -7.62 5.69
N ARG A 119 -4.79 -8.07 5.31
CA ARG A 119 -3.64 -7.18 5.02
C ARG A 119 -3.56 -6.81 3.55
N TRP A 120 -3.87 -7.76 2.67
CA TRP A 120 -3.88 -7.56 1.25
C TRP A 120 -5.02 -8.32 0.58
N LEU A 121 -5.56 -7.73 -0.47
CA LEU A 121 -6.63 -8.33 -1.25
C LEU A 121 -6.05 -8.77 -2.59
N ASN A 122 -6.23 -10.05 -2.94
CA ASN A 122 -5.99 -10.48 -4.31
C ASN A 122 -7.12 -9.95 -5.20
N TYR A 123 -6.84 -8.88 -5.93
CA TYR A 123 -7.81 -8.12 -6.69
C TYR A 123 -7.55 -8.27 -8.18
N LYS A 124 -8.61 -8.50 -8.96
CA LYS A 124 -8.54 -8.51 -10.42
C LYS A 124 -8.49 -7.07 -10.91
N ASN A 125 -7.28 -6.55 -11.05
CA ASN A 125 -7.04 -5.19 -11.50
C ASN A 125 -7.08 -5.11 -13.03
N SER A 126 -7.60 -4.02 -13.58
CA SER A 126 -7.54 -3.75 -15.02
C SER A 126 -6.27 -2.94 -15.30
N PHE A 127 -5.22 -3.58 -15.79
CA PHE A 127 -4.03 -2.82 -16.19
C PHE A 127 -4.21 -2.23 -17.59
N LYS A 128 -3.39 -1.23 -17.93
CA LYS A 128 -3.33 -0.67 -19.30
C LYS A 128 -3.17 -1.76 -20.38
N GLY A 129 -2.49 -2.88 -20.05
CA GLY A 129 -2.27 -4.03 -20.94
C GLY A 129 -3.28 -5.18 -20.83
N GLY A 130 -4.30 -5.09 -19.98
CA GLY A 130 -5.28 -6.16 -19.74
C GLY A 130 -5.49 -6.47 -18.26
N ALA A 131 -6.51 -7.26 -17.95
CA ALA A 131 -6.84 -7.58 -16.57
C ALA A 131 -5.99 -8.74 -16.02
N SER A 132 -5.41 -8.56 -14.83
CA SER A 132 -4.68 -9.60 -14.11
C SER A 132 -4.91 -9.49 -12.61
N TYR A 133 -4.65 -10.59 -11.90
CA TYR A 133 -4.73 -10.63 -10.44
C TYR A 133 -3.44 -10.13 -9.83
N HIS A 134 -3.54 -9.16 -8.92
CA HIS A 134 -2.43 -8.68 -8.11
C HIS A 134 -2.88 -8.54 -6.66
N TYR A 135 -1.94 -8.65 -5.73
CA TYR A 135 -2.20 -8.29 -4.34
C TYR A 135 -2.16 -6.77 -4.19
N HIS A 136 -3.18 -6.22 -3.54
CA HIS A 136 -3.24 -4.82 -3.15
C HIS A 136 -3.27 -4.74 -1.64
N LEU A 137 -2.69 -3.69 -1.06
CA LEU A 137 -2.93 -3.32 0.33
C LEU A 137 -4.44 -3.24 0.57
N ASN A 138 -4.96 -4.03 1.51
CA ASN A 138 -6.36 -3.93 1.93
C ASN A 138 -6.50 -2.75 2.89
N TRP A 139 -6.33 -1.54 2.36
CA TRP A 139 -6.38 -0.31 3.16
C TRP A 139 -7.75 -0.13 3.83
N VAL A 140 -8.84 -0.63 3.23
CA VAL A 140 -10.19 -0.61 3.82
C VAL A 140 -10.22 -1.38 5.15
N ALA A 141 -9.62 -2.57 5.21
CA ALA A 141 -9.52 -3.32 6.46
C ALA A 141 -8.77 -2.55 7.55
N TYR A 142 -7.69 -1.84 7.21
CA TYR A 142 -7.02 -0.98 8.19
C TYR A 142 -7.94 0.13 8.70
N LEU A 143 -8.74 0.76 7.83
CA LEU A 143 -9.64 1.84 8.27
C LEU A 143 -10.81 1.30 9.12
N VAL A 144 -11.42 0.19 8.71
CA VAL A 144 -12.58 -0.39 9.39
C VAL A 144 -12.17 -1.13 10.66
N ASP A 145 -11.20 -2.05 10.60
CA ASP A 145 -10.86 -2.91 11.73
C ASP A 145 -9.96 -2.21 12.73
N LEU A 146 -8.91 -1.53 12.26
CA LEU A 146 -7.91 -0.92 13.14
C LEU A 146 -8.36 0.48 13.59
N MET A 147 -8.94 1.28 12.70
CA MET A 147 -9.35 2.65 13.01
C MET A 147 -10.84 2.80 13.34
N LYS A 148 -11.64 1.73 13.24
CA LYS A 148 -13.07 1.72 13.57
C LYS A 148 -13.89 2.73 12.76
N LYS A 149 -13.48 2.98 11.51
CA LYS A 149 -14.19 3.87 10.59
C LYS A 149 -15.43 3.17 10.02
N ASP A 150 -16.54 3.89 9.88
CA ASP A 150 -17.72 3.39 9.19
C ASP A 150 -17.41 3.21 7.70
N ILE A 151 -17.77 2.05 7.14
CA ILE A 151 -17.58 1.75 5.73
C ILE A 151 -18.34 2.72 4.83
N ASN A 152 -19.49 3.24 5.28
CA ASN A 152 -20.27 4.22 4.53
C ASN A 152 -19.51 5.54 4.41
N ASP A 153 -18.77 5.96 5.44
CA ASP A 153 -17.92 7.16 5.36
C ASP A 153 -16.82 6.98 4.32
N VAL A 154 -16.18 5.80 4.30
CA VAL A 154 -15.15 5.47 3.29
C VAL A 154 -15.72 5.53 1.87
N LYS A 155 -16.92 4.96 1.66
CA LYS A 155 -17.61 4.98 0.36
C LYS A 155 -18.00 6.41 -0.03
N THR A 156 -18.52 7.20 0.91
CA THR A 156 -18.90 8.60 0.68
C THR A 156 -17.70 9.44 0.30
N GLU A 157 -16.59 9.35 1.03
CA GLU A 157 -15.35 10.07 0.71
C GLU A 157 -14.80 9.68 -0.68
N ALA A 158 -14.75 8.39 -0.99
CA ALA A 158 -14.32 7.92 -2.31
C ALA A 158 -15.26 8.40 -3.44
N SER A 159 -16.56 8.50 -3.17
CA SER A 159 -17.54 8.99 -4.16
C SER A 159 -17.33 10.45 -4.55
N TYR A 160 -16.70 11.26 -3.70
CA TYR A 160 -16.40 12.66 -4.02
C TYR A 160 -15.44 12.82 -5.20
N PHE A 161 -14.67 11.79 -5.55
CA PHE A 161 -13.84 11.80 -6.76
C PHE A 161 -14.66 11.96 -8.04
N TYR A 162 -15.94 11.56 -8.06
CA TYR A 162 -16.81 11.81 -9.22
C TYR A 162 -17.06 13.30 -9.49
N ASN A 163 -16.86 14.16 -8.50
CA ASN A 163 -17.04 15.61 -8.62
C ASN A 163 -15.86 16.30 -9.33
N SER A 164 -14.67 15.68 -9.34
CA SER A 164 -13.46 16.25 -9.95
C SER A 164 -12.95 15.46 -11.16
N ILE A 165 -13.48 14.26 -11.42
CA ILE A 165 -13.02 13.37 -12.49
C ILE A 165 -14.12 13.15 -13.54
N SER A 166 -13.74 13.26 -14.81
CA SER A 166 -14.64 13.12 -15.96
C SER A 166 -14.03 12.28 -17.09
N GLY A 167 -14.88 11.82 -18.01
CA GLY A 167 -14.49 11.04 -19.18
C GLY A 167 -13.98 9.64 -18.82
N SER A 168 -13.06 9.11 -19.63
CA SER A 168 -12.50 7.75 -19.48
C SER A 168 -11.78 7.52 -18.15
N LYS A 169 -11.37 8.58 -17.44
CA LYS A 169 -10.73 8.49 -16.12
C LYS A 169 -11.72 8.11 -15.01
N ARG A 170 -13.05 8.23 -15.22
CA ARG A 170 -14.05 7.79 -14.23
C ARG A 170 -13.96 6.30 -13.88
N LYS A 171 -13.47 5.48 -14.82
CA LYS A 171 -13.20 4.05 -14.56
C LYS A 171 -12.30 3.82 -13.33
N TYR A 172 -11.41 4.77 -13.02
CA TYR A 172 -10.55 4.68 -11.84
C TYR A 172 -11.37 4.77 -10.55
N VAL A 173 -12.37 5.65 -10.52
CA VAL A 173 -13.30 5.77 -9.40
C VAL A 173 -14.18 4.52 -9.33
N ASP A 174 -14.72 4.06 -10.46
CA ASP A 174 -15.57 2.86 -10.53
C ASP A 174 -14.85 1.62 -9.99
N ASN A 175 -13.60 1.38 -10.44
CA ASN A 175 -12.75 0.29 -9.95
C ASN A 175 -12.40 0.45 -8.46
N THR A 176 -12.27 1.68 -7.98
CA THR A 176 -12.02 1.95 -6.55
C THR A 176 -13.23 1.60 -5.71
N MET A 177 -14.44 1.93 -6.16
CA MET A 177 -15.68 1.53 -5.48
C MET A 177 -15.83 0.00 -5.46
N ASP A 178 -15.56 -0.69 -6.57
CA ASP A 178 -15.55 -2.16 -6.63
C ASP A 178 -14.49 -2.78 -5.70
N PHE A 179 -13.29 -2.18 -5.64
CA PHE A 179 -12.25 -2.57 -4.70
C PHE A 179 -12.73 -2.46 -3.25
N ILE A 180 -13.35 -1.33 -2.87
CA ILE A 180 -13.85 -1.09 -1.51
C ILE A 180 -14.87 -2.17 -1.11
N GLU A 181 -15.81 -2.50 -1.99
CA GLU A 181 -16.82 -3.55 -1.71
C GLU A 181 -16.19 -4.92 -1.50
N LYS A 182 -15.22 -5.31 -2.34
CA LYS A 182 -14.54 -6.61 -2.21
C LYS A 182 -13.64 -6.65 -0.97
N ALA A 183 -12.95 -5.56 -0.70
CA ALA A 183 -12.08 -5.40 0.47
C ALA A 183 -12.88 -5.49 1.78
N TYR A 184 -14.03 -4.84 1.85
CA TYR A 184 -14.90 -4.89 3.02
C TYR A 184 -15.55 -6.26 3.22
N LYS A 185 -16.03 -6.92 2.15
CA LYS A 185 -16.51 -8.32 2.24
C LYS A 185 -15.43 -9.26 2.75
N ALA A 186 -14.18 -9.03 2.38
CA ALA A 186 -13.04 -9.80 2.87
C ALA A 186 -12.75 -9.55 4.36
N VAL A 187 -13.23 -8.47 4.96
CA VAL A 187 -13.19 -8.22 6.41
C VAL A 187 -14.32 -8.97 7.12
N GLU A 188 -15.55 -8.87 6.58
CA GLU A 188 -16.74 -9.50 7.18
C GLU A 188 -16.61 -11.03 7.28
N ASN A 189 -15.97 -11.67 6.29
CA ASN A 189 -15.75 -13.12 6.31
C ASN A 189 -14.78 -13.61 7.39
N TYR A 190 -14.08 -12.70 8.07
CA TYR A 190 -13.06 -13.02 9.09
C TYR A 190 -13.34 -12.35 10.44
N SER A 191 -14.48 -11.67 10.58
CA SER A 191 -14.98 -11.08 11.83
C SER A 191 -15.93 -12.02 12.55
#